data_AF-A0A958SU69-F1
#
_entry.id   AF-A0A958SU69-F1
#
_cell.length_a   1.000
_cell.length_b   1.000
_cell.length_c   1.000
_cell.angle_alpha   90.00
_cell.angle_beta   90.00
_cell.angle_gamma   90.00
#
_symmetry.space_group_name_H-M   'P 1'
#
loop_
_entity.id
_entity.type
_entity.pdbx_description
1 polymer ?
#
loop_
_entity_poly.entity_id
_entity_poly.type
_entity_poly.pdbx_seq_one_letter_code
_entity_poly.pdbx_strand_id
1 'polypeptide(L)' 'AAEIAKKAHKEGTTLKQAAIALGYVTDEQFDEWVRAEDMVHGLG' A
#
# COMPACT_ATOMS: atom_id res chain seq x y z
N ALA A 1 3.17 -9.98 3.74
CA ALA A 1 4.15 -9.14 3.00
C ALA A 1 4.71 -9.82 1.75
N ALA A 2 5.16 -11.08 1.82
CA ALA A 2 5.77 -11.77 0.68
C ALA A 2 4.84 -11.98 -0.53
N GLU A 3 3.53 -12.19 -0.32
CA GLU A 3 2.59 -12.41 -1.43
C GLU A 3 2.28 -11.14 -2.22
N ILE A 4 2.11 -10.00 -1.54
CA ILE A 4 1.93 -8.68 -2.16
C ILE A 4 3.15 -8.34 -3.03
N ALA A 5 4.36 -8.55 -2.51
CA ALA A 5 5.61 -8.30 -3.25
C ALA A 5 5.76 -9.24 -4.46
N LYS A 6 5.45 -10.53 -4.31
CA LYS A 6 5.48 -11.50 -5.42
C LYS A 6 4.46 -11.15 -6.51
N LYS A 7 3.24 -10.74 -6.12
CA LYS A 7 2.19 -10.33 -7.05
C LYS A 7 2.56 -9.04 -7.78
N ALA A 8 2.98 -8.02 -7.03
CA ALA A 8 3.45 -6.74 -7.58
C ALA A 8 4.57 -6.94 -8.59
N HIS A 9 5.56 -7.78 -8.25
CA HIS A 9 6.67 -8.07 -9.15
C HIS A 9 6.25 -8.87 -10.40
N LYS A 10 5.36 -9.86 -10.23
CA LYS A 10 4.87 -10.70 -11.33
C LYS A 10 3.95 -9.94 -12.30
N GLU A 11 3.13 -9.04 -11.79
CA GLU A 11 2.11 -8.30 -12.56
C GLU A 11 2.61 -6.91 -12.98
N GLY A 12 3.80 -6.49 -12.53
CA GLY A 12 4.35 -5.17 -12.82
C GLY A 12 3.57 -4.02 -12.15
N THR A 13 2.84 -4.31 -11.08
CA THR A 13 2.02 -3.35 -10.35
C THR A 13 2.76 -2.81 -9.13
N THR A 14 2.27 -1.71 -8.56
CA THR A 14 2.81 -1.20 -7.29
C THR A 14 2.39 -2.08 -6.11
N LEU A 15 3.10 -1.94 -4.97
CA LEU A 15 2.74 -2.62 -3.73
C LEU A 15 1.33 -2.22 -3.24
N LYS A 16 0.91 -0.96 -3.42
CA LYS A 16 -0.47 -0.49 -3.15
C LYS A 16 -1.48 -1.30 -3.94
N GLN A 17 -1.30 -1.35 -5.26
CA GLN A 17 -2.22 -2.04 -6.16
C GLN A 17 -2.31 -3.53 -5.88
N ALA A 18 -1.18 -4.19 -5.63
CA ALA A 18 -1.16 -5.60 -5.29
C ALA A 18 -1.84 -5.86 -3.93
N ALA A 19 -1.69 -4.98 -2.94
CA ALA A 19 -2.34 -5.09 -1.65
C ALA A 19 -3.87 -4.95 -1.75
N ILE A 20 -4.35 -3.99 -2.56
CA ILE A 20 -5.77 -3.80 -2.84
C ILE A 20 -6.35 -4.98 -3.62
N ALA A 21 -5.66 -5.43 -4.67
CA ALA A 21 -6.09 -6.57 -5.49
C ALA A 21 -6.12 -7.91 -4.74
N LEU A 22 -5.39 -8.02 -3.62
CA LEU A 22 -5.40 -9.18 -2.74
C LEU A 22 -6.42 -9.04 -1.59
N GLY A 23 -7.12 -7.90 -1.49
CA GLY A 23 -8.08 -7.63 -0.44
C GLY A 23 -7.47 -7.44 0.95
N TYR A 24 -6.15 -7.18 1.03
CA TYR A 24 -5.48 -6.90 2.30
C TYR A 24 -5.85 -5.52 2.85
N VAL A 25 -6.12 -4.58 1.95
CA VAL A 25 -6.54 -3.21 2.27
C VAL A 25 -7.50 -2.73 1.20
N THR A 26 -8.48 -1.92 1.56
CA THR A 26 -9.29 -1.18 0.57
C THR A 26 -8.54 0.09 0.13
N ASP A 27 -8.98 0.69 -0.98
CA ASP A 27 -8.41 1.97 -1.42
C ASP A 27 -8.58 3.05 -0.35
N GLU A 28 -9.74 3.09 0.31
CA GLU A 28 -10.05 3.99 1.42
C GLU A 28 -9.12 3.76 2.62
N GLN A 29 -8.87 2.51 3.01
CA GLN A 29 -7.93 2.17 4.10
C GLN A 29 -6.49 2.52 3.74
N PHE A 30 -6.11 2.32 2.48
CA PHE A 30 -4.79 2.71 2.02
C PHE A 30 -4.66 4.24 2.02
N ASP A 31 -5.67 4.96 1.57
CA ASP A 31 -5.67 6.43 1.58
C ASP A 31 -5.77 7.00 3.01
N GLU A 32 -6.34 6.27 3.96
CA GLU A 32 -6.30 6.62 5.39
C GLU A 32 -4.90 6.41 5.99
N TRP A 33 -4.21 5.32 5.64
CA TRP A 33 -2.87 5.02 6.17
C TRP A 33 -1.73 5.73 5.44
N VAL A 34 -1.93 6.07 4.17
CA VAL A 34 -0.95 6.73 3.29
C VAL A 34 -1.40 8.16 3.02
N ARG A 35 -1.70 8.86 4.11
CA ARG A 35 -1.82 10.31 4.11
C ARG A 35 -0.44 10.91 4.25
N ALA A 36 0.11 11.43 3.15
CA ALA A 36 1.40 12.12 3.14
C ALA A 36 1.47 13.25 4.19
N GLU A 37 0.32 13.85 4.53
CA GLU A 37 0.14 14.84 5.60
C GLU A 37 0.42 14.29 7.01
N ASP A 38 0.14 13.00 7.27
CA ASP A 38 0.44 12.34 8.55
C ASP A 38 1.80 11.62 8.54
N MET A 39 2.34 11.31 7.36
CA MET A 39 3.66 10.65 7.22
C MET A 39 4.86 11.59 7.47
N VAL A 40 4.64 12.89 7.66
CA VAL A 40 5.69 13.89 7.97
C VAL A 40 5.72 14.34 9.43
N HIS A 41 4.92 13.75 10.32
CA HIS A 41 4.99 14.06 11.76
C HIS A 41 6.15 13.33 12.47
N GLY A 42 7.35 13.43 11.91
CA GLY A 42 8.58 12.80 12.37
C GLY A 42 9.74 13.77 12.55
N LEU A 43 9.48 15.06 12.76
CA LEU A 43 10.48 16.06 13.17
C LEU A 43 9.86 17.02 14.20
N GLY A 44 9.61 16.49 15.39
CA GLY A 44 9.54 17.27 16.63
C GLY A 44 10.82 17.07 17.42
#